data_AF-A0A6A6E3V3-F1
#
_entry.id   AF-A0A6A6E3V3-F1
#
_cell.length_a   1.000
_cell.length_b   1.000
_cell.length_c   1.000
_cell.angle_alpha   90.00
_cell.angle_beta   90.00
_cell.angle_gamma   90.00
#
_symmetry.space_group_name_H-M   'P 1'
#
loop_
_entity.id
_entity.type
_entity.pdbx_description
1 polymer ?
#
loop_
_entity_poly.entity_id
_entity_poly.type
_entity_poly.pdbx_seq_one_letter_code
_entity_poly.pdbx_strand_id
1 'polypeptide(L)' 'MEWPSRSPDLNPIENTDAEVRQYLLEEWDKLDLDDFRKYVESMPDRCRAVIAANGGHTKW' A
#
# COMPACT_ATOMS: atom_id res chain seq x y z
N MET A 1 -14.39 -2.69 -9.36
CA MET A 1 -15.41 -2.53 -8.31
C MET A 1 -15.18 -1.15 -7.72
N GLU A 2 -16.11 -0.22 -7.92
CA GLU A 2 -15.98 1.18 -7.50
C GLU A 2 -16.49 1.30 -6.08
N TRP A 3 -15.67 1.86 -5.18
CA TRP A 3 -16.07 2.03 -3.78
C TRP A 3 -17.16 3.11 -3.69
N PRO A 4 -18.34 2.81 -3.13
CA PRO A 4 -19.41 3.79 -3.06
C PRO A 4 -19.03 4.96 -2.14
N SER A 5 -19.29 6.18 -2.61
CA SER A 5 -19.01 7.40 -1.85
C SER A 5 -19.87 7.44 -0.59
N ARG A 6 -19.26 7.78 0.57
CA ARG A 6 -19.92 7.87 1.89
C ARG A 6 -20.55 6.55 2.38
N SER A 7 -19.88 5.42 2.16
CA SER A 7 -20.23 4.13 2.79
C SER A 7 -19.23 3.74 3.87
N PRO A 8 -19.27 4.37 5.06
CA PRO A 8 -18.44 3.97 6.20
C PRO A 8 -18.83 2.59 6.74
N ASP A 9 -20.10 2.20 6.58
CA ASP A 9 -20.63 0.87 6.93
C ASP A 9 -19.98 -0.27 6.14
N LEU A 10 -19.52 0.00 4.92
CA LEU A 10 -18.80 -0.98 4.10
C LEU A 10 -17.29 -0.95 4.35
N ASN A 11 -16.76 0.05 5.06
CA ASN A 11 -15.34 0.15 5.37
C ASN A 11 -14.98 -0.86 6.46
N PRO A 12 -14.12 -1.87 6.19
CA PRO A 12 -13.75 -2.86 7.19
C PRO A 12 -13.18 -2.21 8.44
N ILE A 13 -12.45 -1.10 8.30
CA ILE A 13 -11.82 -0.33 9.39
C ILE A 13 -12.84 0.21 10.40
N GLU A 14 -14.08 0.48 9.98
CA GLU A 14 -15.16 1.00 10.84
C GLU A 14 -15.90 -0.13 11.59
N ASN A 15 -15.80 -1.37 11.10
CA ASN A 15 -16.40 -2.56 11.72
C ASN A 15 -15.35 -3.53 12.31
N THR A 16 -14.09 -3.11 12.40
CA THR A 16 -13.02 -3.96 12.93
C THR A 16 -13.08 -3.97 14.46
N ASP A 17 -12.83 -5.12 15.07
CA ASP A 17 -12.63 -5.26 16.51
C ASP A 17 -11.61 -4.22 17.02
N ALA A 18 -11.93 -3.57 18.14
CA ALA A 18 -11.07 -2.56 18.75
C ALA A 18 -9.67 -3.11 19.06
N GLU A 19 -9.57 -4.40 19.43
CA GLU A 19 -8.29 -5.07 19.65
C GLU A 19 -7.48 -5.17 18.36
N VAL A 20 -8.08 -5.60 17.26
CA VAL A 20 -7.41 -5.71 15.96
C VAL A 20 -6.97 -4.34 15.45
N ARG A 21 -7.79 -3.30 15.65
CA ARG A 21 -7.41 -1.92 15.33
C ARG A 21 -6.19 -1.48 16.13
N GLN A 22 -6.17 -1.76 17.43
CA GLN A 22 -5.04 -1.41 18.30
C GLN A 22 -3.76 -2.11 17.83
N TYR A 23 -3.81 -3.42 17.56
CA TYR A 23 -2.65 -4.15 17.02
C TYR A 23 -2.14 -3.57 15.70
N LEU A 24 -3.04 -3.20 14.78
CA LEU A 24 -2.65 -2.57 13.51
C LEU A 24 -1.94 -1.24 13.72
N LEU A 25 -2.43 -0.40 14.64
CA LEU A 25 -1.80 0.88 14.97
C LEU A 25 -0.42 0.68 15.59
N GLU A 26 -0.29 -0.27 16.52
CA GLU A 26 0.99 -0.60 17.17
C GLU A 26 2.03 -1.13 16.18
N GLU A 27 1.65 -1.98 15.22
CA GLU A 27 2.56 -2.44 14.18
C GLU A 27 2.88 -1.34 13.16
N TRP A 28 1.91 -0.48 12.83
CA TRP A 28 2.11 0.64 11.93
C TRP A 28 3.13 1.65 12.48
N ASP A 29 3.05 1.96 13.77
CA ASP A 29 3.97 2.89 14.44
C ASP A 29 5.42 2.38 14.51
N LYS A 30 5.65 1.09 14.26
CA LYS A 30 7.01 0.52 14.19
C LYS A 30 7.71 0.76 12.86
N LEU A 31 6.97 1.15 11.81
CA LEU A 31 7.51 1.36 10.48
C LEU A 31 8.22 2.71 10.39
N ASP A 32 9.45 2.72 9.89
CA ASP A 32 10.24 3.93 9.63
C ASP A 32 10.31 4.22 8.13
N LEU A 33 10.58 5.47 7.76
CA LEU A 33 10.84 5.88 6.37
C LEU A 33 11.95 5.06 5.71
N ASP A 34 12.93 4.62 6.50
CA ASP A 34 14.02 3.77 6.03
C ASP A 34 13.54 2.38 5.58
N ASP A 35 12.44 1.85 6.13
CA ASP A 35 11.84 0.59 5.67
C ASP A 35 11.32 0.71 4.22
N PHE A 36 10.93 1.92 3.82
CA PHE A 36 10.38 2.22 2.51
C PHE A 36 11.40 2.76 1.51
N ARG A 37 12.55 3.27 1.99
CA ARG A 37 13.59 3.90 1.16
C ARG A 37 13.96 3.03 -0.05
N LYS A 38 14.16 1.73 0.14
CA LYS A 38 14.48 0.77 -0.94
C LYS A 38 13.45 0.74 -2.08
N TYR A 39 12.18 0.98 -1.80
CA TYR A 39 11.11 0.98 -2.82
C TYR A 39 11.08 2.29 -3.60
N VAL A 40 11.41 3.41 -2.95
CA VAL A 40 11.55 4.72 -3.61
C VAL A 40 12.79 4.74 -4.48
N GLU A 41 13.92 4.28 -3.95
CA GLU A 41 15.19 4.21 -4.67
C GLU A 41 15.13 3.33 -5.92
N SER A 42 14.37 2.23 -5.87
CA SER A 42 14.16 1.33 -7.02
C SER A 42 13.12 1.82 -8.02
N MET A 43 12.37 2.91 -7.74
CA MET A 43 11.31 3.40 -8.62
C MET A 43 11.80 3.73 -10.04
N PRO A 44 12.93 4.44 -10.25
CA PRO A 44 13.40 4.74 -11.60
C PRO A 44 13.70 3.48 -12.42
N ASP A 45 14.19 2.42 -11.79
CA ASP A 45 14.50 1.14 -12.44
C ASP A 45 13.22 0.43 -12.89
N ARG A 46 12.18 0.45 -12.05
CA ARG A 46 10.86 -0.10 -12.37
C ARG A 46 10.23 0.65 -13.54
N CYS A 47 10.24 1.98 -13.51
CA CYS A 47 9.74 2.80 -14.60
C CYS A 47 10.47 2.51 -15.91
N ARG A 48 11.81 2.43 -15.88
CA ARG A 48 12.62 2.07 -17.06
C ARG A 48 12.28 0.68 -17.59
N ALA A 49 12.04 -0.30 -16.73
CA ALA A 49 11.64 -1.64 -17.13
C ALA A 49 10.28 -1.64 -17.85
N VAL A 50 9.30 -0.88 -17.35
CA VAL A 50 7.97 -0.76 -17.98
C VAL A 50 8.08 -0.06 -19.34
N ILE A 51 8.90 0.99 -19.45
CA ILE A 51 9.16 1.67 -20.73
C ILE A 51 9.80 0.71 -21.73
N ALA A 52 10.82 -0.05 -21.31
CA ALA A 52 11.49 -1.05 -22.15
C ALA A 52 10.54 -2.19 -22.59
N ALA A 53 9.57 -2.53 -21.74
CA ALA A 53 8.50 -3.50 -22.04
C ALA A 53 7.34 -2.89 -22.85
N ASN A 54 7.44 -1.62 -23.29
CA ASN A 54 6.39 -0.89 -23.97
C ASN A 54 5.04 -0.91 -23.22
N GLY A 55 5.11 -0.75 -21.89
CA GLY A 55 3.94 -0.83 -21.00
C GLY A 55 3.55 -2.25 -20.55
N GLY A 56 4.28 -3.28 -21.00
CA GLY A 56 4.03 -4.67 -20.63
C GLY A 56 4.51 -5.07 -19.24
N HIS A 57 4.25 -6.33 -18.87
CA HIS A 57 4.65 -6.92 -17.59
C HIS A 57 6.18 -6.94 -17.41
N THR A 58 6.66 -6.69 -16.19
CA THR A 58 8.08 -6.72 -15.84
C THR A 58 8.32 -7.69 -14.67
N LYS A 59 9.56 -7.94 -14.28
CA LYS A 59 9.85 -8.78 -13.10
C LYS A 59 9.44 -8.14 -11.76
N TRP A 60 9.09 -6.86 -11.79
CA TRP A 60 8.67 -6.05 -10.65
C TRP A 60 7.16 -6.06 -10.48
#